data_AF-A0AAJ6P7T8-F1
#
_entry.id   AF-A0AAJ6P7T8-F1
#
_cell.length_a   1.000
_cell.length_b   1.000
_cell.length_c   1.000
_cell.angle_alpha   90.00
_cell.angle_beta   90.00
_cell.angle_gamma   90.00
#
_symmetry.space_group_name_H-M   'P 1'
#
loop_
_entity.id
_entity.type
_entity.pdbx_description
1 polymer ?
#
loop_
_entity_poly.entity_id
_entity_poly.type
_entity_poly.pdbx_seq_one_letter_code
_entity_poly.pdbx_strand_id
1 'polypeptide(L)'
;MTNLSGFQKLIAIANEHGISCHAAPEECLVASLPGDDDFLLAFTWSGAVEGEPPEHELIAISVQDIAKEVTVAAWQIPTYLFGNVLRQAQMLVTAHKDFMLGTNEP
;
A
#
# COMPACT_ATOMS: atom_id res chain seq x y z
N MET A 1 19.01 -9.05 10.42
CA MET A 1 19.12 -7.72 11.07
C MET A 1 19.02 -6.55 10.07
N THR A 2 18.59 -6.80 8.82
CA THR A 2 18.55 -5.81 7.73
C THR A 2 17.18 -5.15 7.50
N ASN A 3 16.08 -5.67 8.08
CA ASN A 3 14.74 -5.15 7.81
C ASN A 3 14.34 -3.90 8.61
N LEU A 4 14.91 -3.66 9.80
CA LEU A 4 14.51 -2.48 10.60
C LEU A 4 14.81 -1.16 9.89
N SER A 5 15.91 -1.08 9.14
CA SER A 5 16.29 0.11 8.37
C SER A 5 15.45 0.27 7.09
N GLY A 6 15.02 -0.83 6.45
CA GLY A 6 14.10 -0.81 5.31
C GLY A 6 12.70 -0.34 5.71
N PHE A 7 12.18 -0.83 6.84
CA PHE A 7 10.89 -0.40 7.38
C PHE A 7 10.86 1.08 7.76
N GLN A 8 11.92 1.59 8.38
CA GLN A 8 12.03 3.01 8.71
C GLN A 8 12.06 3.90 7.46
N LYS A 9 12.71 3.46 6.37
CA LYS A 9 12.67 4.16 5.08
C LYS A 9 11.25 4.20 4.50
N LEU A 10 10.56 3.07 4.50
CA LEU A 10 9.16 3.00 4.05
C LEU A 10 8.24 3.95 4.81
N ILE A 11 8.38 3.99 6.14
CA ILE A 11 7.63 4.92 7.00
C ILE A 11 7.94 6.37 6.61
N ALA A 12 9.21 6.71 6.37
CA ALA A 12 9.61 8.04 5.97
C ALA A 12 8.95 8.45 4.64
N ILE A 13 9.00 7.58 3.62
CA ILE A 13 8.39 7.84 2.31
C ILE A 13 6.86 7.96 2.46
N ALA A 14 6.21 7.08 3.23
CA ALA A 14 4.76 7.16 3.46
C ALA A 14 4.36 8.48 4.16
N ASN A 15 5.14 8.92 5.16
CA ASN A 15 4.90 10.18 5.86
C ASN A 15 5.06 11.40 4.93
N GLU A 16 6.01 11.38 3.98
CA GLU A 16 6.15 12.43 2.95
C GLU A 16 4.89 12.58 2.08
N HIS A 17 4.12 11.50 1.94
CA HIS A 17 2.83 11.48 1.24
C HIS A 17 1.63 11.68 2.16
N GLY A 18 1.85 12.04 3.44
CA GLY A 18 0.79 12.29 4.42
C GLY A 18 0.10 11.03 4.94
N ILE A 19 0.72 9.86 4.77
CA ILE A 19 0.15 8.57 5.17
C ILE A 19 0.75 8.16 6.51
N SER A 20 -0.08 8.12 7.54
CA SER A 20 0.31 7.63 8.85
C SER A 20 0.25 6.11 8.88
N CYS A 21 1.41 5.49 9.11
CA CYS A 21 1.55 4.04 9.12
C CYS A 21 1.57 3.51 10.56
N HIS A 22 0.91 2.39 10.76
CA HIS A 22 1.01 1.58 11.96
C HIS A 22 1.83 0.32 11.64
N ALA A 23 2.78 -0.01 12.52
CA ALA A 23 3.49 -1.27 12.42
C ALA A 23 2.53 -2.43 12.74
N ALA A 24 2.48 -3.42 11.86
CA ALA A 24 1.76 -4.67 12.05
C ALA A 24 2.74 -5.82 12.35
N PRO A 25 2.25 -6.95 12.89
CA PRO A 25 3.03 -8.19 12.97
C PRO A 25 3.59 -8.58 11.59
N GLU A 26 4.67 -9.37 11.57
CA GLU A 26 5.31 -9.89 10.34
C GLU A 26 6.06 -8.88 9.47
N GLU A 27 6.52 -7.76 10.03
CA GLU A 27 7.24 -6.74 9.26
C GLU A 27 6.35 -6.27 8.08
N CYS A 28 5.19 -5.69 8.43
CA CYS A 28 4.27 -5.09 7.48
C CYS A 28 3.83 -3.72 8.01
N LEU A 29 3.71 -2.74 7.13
CA LEU A 29 3.16 -1.43 7.44
C LEU A 29 1.73 -1.39 6.95
N VAL A 30 0.83 -1.01 7.84
CA VAL A 30 -0.58 -0.82 7.53
C VAL A 30 -0.93 0.63 7.69
N ALA A 31 -1.65 1.18 6.73
CA ALA A 31 -2.18 2.53 6.81
C ALA A 31 -3.65 2.54 6.36
N SER A 32 -4.45 3.41 6.98
CA SER A 32 -5.76 3.75 6.44
C SER A 32 -5.59 4.51 5.15
N LEU A 33 -6.42 4.21 4.15
CA LEU A 33 -6.43 4.98 2.93
C LEU A 33 -7.06 6.36 3.21
N PRO A 34 -6.39 7.49 2.92
CA PRO A 34 -6.93 8.81 3.27
C PRO A 34 -8.27 9.07 2.59
N GLY A 35 -9.32 9.31 3.38
CA GLY A 35 -10.69 9.55 2.91
C GLY A 35 -11.55 8.29 2.78
N ASP A 36 -10.98 7.10 3.00
CA ASP A 36 -11.63 5.80 2.82
C ASP A 36 -11.31 4.85 3.99
N ASP A 37 -11.95 5.09 5.14
CA ASP A 37 -11.68 4.38 6.39
C ASP A 37 -12.00 2.87 6.34
N ASP A 38 -12.84 2.44 5.39
CA ASP A 38 -13.19 1.03 5.15
C ASP A 38 -12.10 0.28 4.37
N PHE A 39 -11.02 0.96 3.97
CA PHE A 39 -9.94 0.38 3.17
C PHE A 39 -8.59 0.51 3.87
N LEU A 40 -7.82 -0.59 3.81
CA LEU A 40 -6.44 -0.63 4.30
C LEU A 40 -5.46 -0.74 3.15
N LEU A 41 -4.36 0.02 3.28
CA LEU A 41 -3.13 -0.19 2.55
C LEU A 41 -2.18 -1.00 3.43
N ALA A 42 -1.74 -2.15 2.95
CA ALA A 42 -0.69 -2.94 3.59
C ALA A 42 0.50 -3.08 2.66
N PHE A 43 1.71 -2.84 3.16
CA PHE A 43 2.92 -2.90 2.35
C PHE A 43 4.14 -3.41 3.14
N THR A 44 5.00 -4.13 2.42
CA THR A 44 6.20 -4.77 2.97
C THR A 44 7.32 -4.80 1.92
N TRP A 45 8.55 -5.02 2.37
CA TRP A 45 9.68 -5.24 1.47
C TRP A 45 9.56 -6.61 0.82
N SER A 46 9.61 -6.66 -0.51
CA SER A 46 9.50 -7.91 -1.27
C SER A 46 10.86 -8.42 -1.79
N GLY A 47 11.93 -7.64 -1.59
CA GLY A 47 13.30 -8.01 -1.92
C GLY A 47 14.04 -6.95 -2.73
N ALA A 48 15.30 -7.24 -3.03
CA ALA A 48 16.11 -6.48 -3.97
C ALA A 48 16.43 -7.38 -5.17
N VAL A 49 16.48 -6.80 -6.36
CA VAL A 49 17.09 -7.48 -7.51
C VAL A 49 18.61 -7.42 -7.32
N GLU A 50 19.30 -8.56 -7.37
CA GLU A 50 20.75 -8.61 -7.14
C GLU A 50 21.51 -7.67 -8.09
N GLY A 51 22.33 -6.77 -7.52
CA GLY A 51 23.17 -5.84 -8.27
C GLY A 51 22.51 -4.51 -8.66
N GLU A 52 21.24 -4.30 -8.31
CA GLU A 52 20.52 -3.07 -8.62
C GLU A 52 20.71 -1.96 -7.55
N PRO A 53 20.61 -0.68 -7.92
CA PRO A 53 20.66 0.43 -6.97
C PRO A 53 19.50 0.35 -5.95
N PRO A 54 19.67 0.89 -4.71
CA PRO A 54 18.65 0.85 -3.66
C PRO A 54 17.27 1.39 -4.07
N GLU A 55 17.22 2.33 -5.01
CA GLU A 55 15.96 2.88 -5.53
C GLU A 55 15.11 1.83 -6.30
N HIS A 56 15.72 0.76 -6.80
CA HIS A 56 15.06 -0.33 -7.52
C HIS A 56 14.70 -1.51 -6.59
N GLU A 57 14.91 -1.36 -5.28
CA GLU A 57 14.37 -2.30 -4.30
C GLU A 57 12.83 -2.38 -4.46
N LEU A 58 12.29 -3.58 -4.29
CA LEU A 58 10.90 -3.87 -4.60
C LEU A 58 10.05 -3.91 -3.34
N ILE A 59 8.91 -3.23 -3.39
CA ILE A 59 7.89 -3.22 -2.35
C ILE A 59 6.65 -3.96 -2.83
N ALA A 60 6.09 -4.79 -1.97
CA ALA A 60 4.76 -5.36 -2.17
C ALA A 60 3.73 -4.44 -1.50
N ILE A 61 2.65 -4.15 -2.20
CA ILE A 61 1.54 -3.31 -1.73
C ILE A 61 0.24 -4.06 -1.98
N SER A 62 -0.69 -3.99 -1.03
CA SER A 62 -2.05 -4.52 -1.17
C SER A 62 -3.07 -3.50 -0.64
N VAL A 63 -4.24 -3.48 -1.28
CA VAL A 63 -5.42 -2.71 -0.89
C VAL A 63 -6.51 -3.68 -0.49
N GLN A 64 -7.01 -3.55 0.73
CA GLN A 64 -8.01 -4.44 1.30
C GLN A 64 -9.28 -3.68 1.62
N ASP A 65 -10.43 -4.21 1.21
CA ASP A 65 -11.75 -3.81 1.70
C ASP A 65 -12.00 -4.57 3.01
N ILE A 66 -12.04 -3.84 4.12
CA ILE A 66 -12.19 -4.41 5.46
C ILE A 66 -13.60 -5.00 5.63
N ALA A 67 -14.62 -4.31 5.13
CA ALA A 67 -16.02 -4.70 5.31
C ALA A 67 -16.36 -5.99 4.56
N LYS A 68 -15.64 -6.28 3.47
CA LYS A 68 -15.83 -7.46 2.64
C LYS A 68 -14.78 -8.55 2.84
N GLU A 69 -13.71 -8.26 3.60
CA GLU A 69 -12.56 -9.15 3.81
C GLU A 69 -11.91 -9.60 2.47
N VAL A 70 -11.85 -8.70 1.48
CA VAL A 70 -11.27 -9.00 0.15
C VAL A 70 -10.11 -8.08 -0.19
N THR A 71 -9.11 -8.64 -0.88
CA THR A 71 -8.06 -7.84 -1.51
C THR A 71 -8.57 -7.30 -2.85
N VAL A 72 -8.62 -5.99 -2.99
CA VAL A 72 -9.10 -5.31 -4.21
C VAL A 72 -8.00 -5.22 -5.26
N ALA A 73 -6.75 -5.00 -4.82
CA ALA A 73 -5.58 -5.04 -5.67
C ALA A 73 -4.31 -5.33 -4.89
N ALA A 74 -3.30 -5.84 -5.60
CA ALA A 74 -1.95 -6.00 -5.10
C ALA A 74 -0.94 -5.74 -6.22
N TRP A 75 0.18 -5.11 -5.87
CA TRP A 75 1.27 -4.79 -6.79
C TRP A 75 2.62 -5.08 -6.15
N GLN A 76 3.60 -5.36 -6.99
CA GLN A 76 5.01 -5.30 -6.63
C GLN A 76 5.65 -4.19 -7.47
N ILE A 77 6.25 -3.19 -6.82
CA ILE A 77 6.78 -2.01 -7.50
C ILE A 77 8.15 -1.62 -6.97
N PRO A 78 8.97 -0.91 -7.77
CA PRO A 78 10.14 -0.21 -7.27
C PRO A 78 9.78 0.89 -6.26
N THR A 79 10.66 1.12 -5.29
CA THR A 79 10.42 2.11 -4.21
C THR A 79 10.22 3.54 -4.70
N TYR A 80 10.91 3.95 -5.77
CA TYR A 80 10.73 5.29 -6.36
C TYR A 80 9.33 5.52 -6.95
N LEU A 81 8.54 4.46 -7.19
CA LEU A 81 7.15 4.56 -7.65
C LEU A 81 6.12 4.62 -6.53
N PHE A 82 6.53 4.49 -5.25
CA PHE A 82 5.61 4.33 -4.13
C PHE A 82 4.53 5.42 -4.07
N GLY A 83 4.94 6.70 -4.11
CA GLY A 83 4.00 7.83 -4.10
C GLY A 83 2.98 7.82 -5.25
N ASN A 84 3.39 7.41 -6.44
CA ASN A 84 2.48 7.33 -7.59
C ASN A 84 1.44 6.22 -7.41
N VAL A 85 1.85 5.07 -6.89
CA VAL A 85 0.95 3.93 -6.68
C VAL A 85 -0.04 4.20 -5.54
N LEU A 86 0.34 4.98 -4.54
CA LEU A 86 -0.60 5.42 -3.49
C LEU A 86 -1.75 6.25 -4.07
N ARG A 87 -1.46 7.19 -4.97
CA ARG A 87 -2.51 7.94 -5.68
C ARG A 87 -3.38 7.03 -6.55
N GLN A 88 -2.79 6.05 -7.23
CA GLN A 88 -3.54 5.08 -8.02
C GLN A 88 -4.43 4.18 -7.15
N ALA A 89 -3.98 3.80 -5.96
CA ALA A 89 -4.77 3.04 -5.00
C ALA A 89 -6.02 3.82 -4.55
N GLN A 90 -5.91 5.13 -4.30
CA GLN A 90 -7.08 5.98 -4.00
C GLN A 90 -8.09 6.01 -5.14
N MET A 91 -7.61 6.20 -6.38
CA MET A 91 -8.48 6.19 -7.56
C MET A 91 -9.16 4.83 -7.75
N LEU A 92 -8.43 3.74 -7.52
CA LEU A 92 -8.97 2.38 -7.61
C LEU A 92 -10.06 2.14 -6.57
N VAL A 93 -9.83 2.54 -5.30
CA VAL A 93 -10.84 2.38 -4.24
C VAL A 93 -12.09 3.19 -4.55
N THR A 94 -11.94 4.42 -5.04
CA THR A 94 -13.08 5.23 -5.48
C THR A 94 -13.90 4.47 -6.55
N ALA A 95 -13.24 3.98 -7.59
CA ALA A 95 -13.91 3.22 -8.66
C ALA A 95 -14.53 1.90 -8.16
N HIS A 96 -13.88 1.21 -7.21
CA HIS A 96 -14.41 0.00 -6.60
C HIS A 96 -15.69 0.28 -5.82
N LYS A 97 -15.71 1.34 -4.99
CA LYS A 97 -16.91 1.77 -4.26
C LYS A 97 -18.04 2.12 -5.22
N ASP A 98 -17.78 2.88 -6.28
CA ASP A 98 -18.77 3.22 -7.29
C ASP A 98 -19.38 1.97 -7.96
N PHE A 99 -18.54 0.99 -8.32
CA PHE A 99 -19.00 -0.28 -8.89
C PHE A 99 -19.88 -1.07 -7.91
N MET A 100 -19.47 -1.14 -6.64
CA MET A 100 -20.23 -1.85 -5.60
C MET A 100 -21.55 -1.14 -5.26
N LEU A 101 -21.61 0.19 -5.36
CA LEU A 101 -22.86 0.94 -5.19
C LEU A 101 -23.79 0.76 -6.40
N GLY A 102 -23.26 0.82 -7.63
CA GLY A 102 -24.03 0.62 -8.86
C GLY A 102 -24.56 -0.80 -9.06
N THR A 103 -23.97 -1.80 -8.39
CA THR A 103 -24.49 -3.18 -8.35
C THR A 103 -25.58 -3.39 -7.29
N ASN A 104 -25.82 -2.41 -6.42
CA ASN A 104 -26.87 -2.43 -5.39
C ASN A 104 -28.12 -1.62 -5.80
N GLU A 105 -28.14 -0.99 -6.97
CA GLU A 105 -29.36 -0.42 -7.55
C GLU A 105 -30.10 -1.51 -8.36
N PRO A 106 -31.41 -1.74 -8.10
CA PRO A 106 -32.20 -2.83 -8.70
C PRO A 106 -32.54 -2.63 -10.19
#